data_AF-A0A1L8DPR6-F1
#
_entry.id   AF-A0A1L8DPR6-F1
#
_cell.length_a   1.000
_cell.length_b   1.000
_cell.length_c   1.000
_cell.angle_alpha   90.00
_cell.angle_beta   90.00
_cell.angle_gamma   90.00
#
_symmetry.space_group_name_H-M   'P 1'
#
loop_
_entity.id
_entity.type
_entity.pdbx_description
1 polymer ?
#
loop_
_entity_poly.entity_id
_entity_poly.type
_entity_poly.pdbx_seq_one_letter_code
_entity_poly.pdbx_strand_id
1 'polypeptide(L)'
;GDKMKIVLVVLALVGSSMGLIFNRECPSHAVHEDLDIDQYQGTWYEYRRYETSEQSGSDCATFEYYPIDGDSMKLISRWVYIEDNFRELYRNGTVSRAAGAGSASRFNLVFNDEPNRNINYHILATNYYSFSLVWSCHNIGGGQSNEDAWVLSKVPNPDADEFEQYVGEYIDRYLVRENLRGTVQGFEHCTGIGETL
;
A
#
# COMPACT_ATOMS: atom_id res chain seq x y z
N GLY A 1 -16.07 48.36 30.94
CA GLY A 1 -15.01 48.16 29.93
C GLY A 1 -14.68 46.69 29.92
N ASP A 2 -15.15 45.99 28.90
CA ASP A 2 -15.26 44.54 28.83
C ASP A 2 -13.93 43.79 28.97
N LYS A 3 -14.00 42.67 29.70
CA LYS A 3 -12.92 41.70 29.85
C LYS A 3 -12.87 40.85 28.58
N MET A 4 -11.84 41.07 27.76
CA MET A 4 -11.50 40.26 26.59
C MET A 4 -11.29 38.80 27.00
N LYS A 5 -12.23 37.91 26.64
CA LYS A 5 -12.07 36.46 26.79
C LYS A 5 -11.29 35.95 25.59
N ILE A 6 -10.02 35.60 25.80
CA ILE A 6 -9.22 34.89 24.81
C ILE A 6 -9.80 33.47 24.70
N VAL A 7 -10.44 33.17 23.58
CA VAL A 7 -10.88 31.81 23.23
C VAL A 7 -9.71 31.12 22.54
N LEU A 8 -9.05 30.20 23.25
CA LEU A 8 -8.11 29.25 22.67
C LEU A 8 -8.91 28.26 21.82
N VAL A 9 -8.95 28.49 20.51
CA VAL A 9 -9.41 27.48 19.55
C VAL A 9 -8.31 26.43 19.47
N VAL A 10 -8.51 25.32 20.19
CA VAL A 10 -7.71 24.11 20.01
C VAL A 10 -8.05 23.59 18.61
N LEU A 11 -7.19 23.84 17.62
CA LEU A 11 -7.21 23.08 16.39
C LEU A 11 -7.04 21.62 16.80
N ALA A 12 -8.10 20.82 16.69
CA ALA A 12 -7.98 19.38 16.72
C ALA A 12 -6.96 19.03 15.64
N LEU A 13 -5.86 18.39 16.04
CA LEU A 13 -4.96 17.71 15.11
C LEU A 13 -5.83 16.67 14.41
N VAL A 14 -6.36 17.05 13.24
CA VAL A 14 -6.94 16.11 12.30
C VAL A 14 -5.78 15.16 12.01
N GLY A 15 -5.86 13.93 12.51
CA GLY A 15 -4.89 12.91 12.16
C GLY A 15 -4.83 12.90 10.64
N SER A 16 -3.64 13.17 10.09
CA SER A 16 -3.41 13.17 8.66
C SER A 16 -4.00 11.87 8.11
N SER A 17 -5.01 11.97 7.26
CA SER A 17 -5.61 10.79 6.66
C SER A 17 -4.59 10.21 5.70
N MET A 18 -4.21 8.96 5.93
CA MET A 18 -3.03 8.37 5.29
C MET A 18 -3.37 7.70 3.96
N GLY A 19 -4.62 7.28 3.76
CA GLY A 19 -5.16 6.92 2.45
C GLY A 19 -5.79 8.09 1.68
N LEU A 20 -6.24 7.81 0.46
CA LEU A 20 -7.16 8.67 -0.28
C LEU A 20 -8.55 8.66 0.38
N ILE A 21 -9.20 9.83 0.43
CA ILE A 21 -10.56 9.96 0.96
C ILE A 21 -11.58 9.77 -0.14
N PHE A 22 -12.50 8.83 0.03
CA PHE A 22 -13.65 8.67 -0.84
C PHE A 22 -14.95 9.02 -0.13
N ASN A 23 -15.89 9.60 -0.87
CA ASN A 23 -17.25 9.90 -0.41
C ASN A 23 -18.18 8.67 -0.52
N ARG A 24 -17.72 7.55 0.03
CA ARG A 24 -18.47 6.29 0.16
C ARG A 24 -17.90 5.51 1.35
N GLU A 25 -18.67 4.57 1.89
CA GLU A 25 -18.10 3.57 2.79
C GLU A 25 -17.20 2.59 2.03
N CYS A 26 -16.37 1.84 2.77
CA CYS A 26 -15.53 0.79 2.22
C CYS A 26 -16.38 -0.18 1.37
N PRO A 27 -16.11 -0.28 0.06
CA PRO A 27 -16.79 -1.25 -0.78
C PRO A 27 -16.53 -2.68 -0.29
N SER A 28 -17.55 -3.54 -0.41
CA SER A 28 -17.42 -4.96 -0.11
C SER A 28 -16.78 -5.68 -1.30
N HIS A 29 -15.45 -5.69 -1.33
CA HIS A 29 -14.72 -6.44 -2.34
C HIS A 29 -14.60 -7.93 -1.98
N ALA A 30 -14.74 -8.78 -3.01
CA ALA A 30 -14.20 -10.12 -2.96
C ALA A 30 -12.68 -10.04 -2.82
N VAL A 31 -12.09 -11.00 -2.11
CA VAL A 31 -10.65 -11.12 -1.95
C VAL A 31 -10.20 -12.47 -2.50
N HIS A 32 -8.89 -12.61 -2.72
CA HIS A 32 -8.31 -13.90 -3.04
C HIS A 32 -8.59 -14.90 -1.92
N GLU A 33 -8.89 -16.14 -2.24
CA GLU A 33 -9.15 -17.20 -1.26
C GLU A 33 -7.96 -18.16 -1.22
N ASP A 34 -7.75 -18.82 -0.08
CA ASP A 34 -6.75 -19.88 0.10
C ASP A 34 -5.33 -19.46 -0.34
N LEU A 35 -4.90 -18.27 0.10
CA LEU A 35 -3.56 -17.77 -0.24
C LEU A 35 -2.47 -18.72 0.27
N ASP A 36 -1.74 -19.33 -0.66
CA ASP A 36 -0.46 -19.98 -0.41
C ASP A 36 0.64 -18.94 -0.11
N ILE A 37 0.98 -18.79 1.17
CA ILE A 37 2.01 -17.84 1.63
C ILE A 37 3.41 -18.19 1.10
N ASP A 38 3.72 -19.49 0.96
CA ASP A 38 5.02 -19.93 0.46
C ASP A 38 5.18 -19.58 -1.02
N GLN A 39 4.10 -19.59 -1.81
CA GLN A 39 4.14 -19.10 -3.19
C GLN A 39 4.12 -17.58 -3.29
N TYR A 40 3.49 -16.88 -2.33
CA TYR A 40 3.38 -15.42 -2.33
C TYR A 40 4.69 -14.70 -1.97
N GLN A 41 5.59 -15.39 -1.27
CA GLN A 41 6.83 -14.84 -0.74
C GLN A 41 7.76 -14.17 -1.77
N GLY A 42 8.79 -13.51 -1.24
CA GLY A 42 9.83 -12.83 -2.01
C GLY A 42 9.46 -11.38 -2.32
N THR A 43 10.20 -10.80 -3.26
CA THR A 43 10.09 -9.39 -3.62
C THR A 43 8.93 -9.14 -4.58
N TRP A 44 8.18 -8.08 -4.29
CA TRP A 44 7.20 -7.46 -5.15
C TRP A 44 7.58 -6.00 -5.37
N TYR A 45 7.47 -5.54 -6.60
CA TYR A 45 7.74 -4.16 -7.00
C TYR A 45 6.42 -3.43 -7.17
N GLU A 46 6.30 -2.24 -6.59
CA GLU A 46 5.13 -1.38 -6.80
C GLU A 46 5.10 -0.91 -8.26
N TYR A 47 4.08 -1.32 -9.01
CA TYR A 47 3.86 -0.88 -10.38
C TYR A 47 2.96 0.37 -10.40
N ARG A 48 1.89 0.34 -9.61
CA ARG A 48 0.99 1.48 -9.38
C ARG A 48 0.54 1.54 -7.95
N ARG A 49 0.15 2.73 -7.50
CA ARG A 49 -0.51 2.92 -6.22
C ARG A 49 -1.53 4.05 -6.23
N TYR A 50 -2.44 4.04 -5.26
CA TYR A 50 -3.11 5.26 -4.87
C TYR A 50 -2.09 6.22 -4.28
N GLU A 51 -2.03 7.43 -4.81
CA GLU A 51 -1.06 8.42 -4.31
C GLU A 51 -1.55 9.05 -3.01
N THR A 52 -0.74 8.92 -1.95
CA THR A 52 -1.07 9.44 -0.63
C THR A 52 0.03 10.31 -0.03
N SER A 53 -0.31 11.04 1.03
CA SER A 53 0.61 11.98 1.67
C SER A 53 1.87 11.32 2.23
N GLU A 54 1.81 10.09 2.76
CA GLU A 54 2.97 9.43 3.39
C GLU A 54 4.00 9.00 2.36
N GLN A 55 3.52 8.65 1.17
CA GLN A 55 4.33 8.10 0.09
C GLN A 55 4.71 9.18 -0.92
N SER A 56 4.14 10.39 -0.82
CA SER A 56 4.40 11.52 -1.70
C SER A 56 5.89 11.79 -1.88
N GLY A 57 6.31 11.93 -3.14
CA GLY A 57 7.71 12.17 -3.51
C GLY A 57 8.62 10.95 -3.41
N SER A 58 8.07 9.76 -3.16
CA SER A 58 8.82 8.50 -3.19
C SER A 58 8.43 7.61 -4.35
N ASP A 59 9.41 6.89 -4.88
CA ASP A 59 9.27 5.86 -5.92
C ASP A 59 10.09 4.62 -5.54
N CYS A 60 10.29 3.71 -6.48
CA CYS A 60 11.15 2.54 -6.34
C CYS A 60 10.74 1.63 -5.18
N ALA A 61 9.43 1.62 -4.91
CA ALA A 61 8.91 0.95 -3.75
C ALA A 61 8.93 -0.57 -3.95
N THR A 62 9.42 -1.28 -2.93
CA THR A 62 9.44 -2.74 -2.92
C THR A 62 8.83 -3.26 -1.63
N PHE A 63 8.22 -4.44 -1.74
CA PHE A 63 7.63 -5.18 -0.64
C PHE A 63 8.20 -6.60 -0.66
N GLU A 64 9.01 -6.93 0.34
CA GLU A 64 9.58 -8.25 0.51
C GLU A 64 8.85 -9.01 1.59
N TYR A 65 8.27 -10.15 1.23
CA TYR A 65 7.55 -11.02 2.15
C TYR A 65 8.36 -12.27 2.47
N TYR A 66 8.41 -12.60 3.75
CA TYR A 66 9.05 -13.81 4.27
C TYR A 66 8.03 -14.60 5.09
N PRO A 67 7.74 -15.87 4.76
CA PRO A 67 6.81 -16.70 5.52
C PRO A 67 7.25 -16.80 6.98
N ILE A 68 6.29 -16.66 7.90
CA ILE A 68 6.46 -16.99 9.31
C ILE A 68 5.77 -18.32 9.58
N ASP A 69 4.53 -18.43 9.13
CA ASP A 69 3.69 -19.63 9.17
C ASP A 69 2.61 -19.56 8.06
N GLY A 70 1.64 -20.48 8.08
CA GLY A 70 0.56 -20.55 7.08
C GLY A 70 -0.44 -19.40 7.10
N ASP A 71 -0.38 -18.51 8.10
CA ASP A 71 -1.29 -17.38 8.26
C ASP A 71 -0.58 -16.02 8.39
N SER A 72 0.76 -16.00 8.38
CA SER A 72 1.52 -14.78 8.59
C SER A 72 2.84 -14.70 7.83
N MET A 73 3.21 -13.46 7.49
CA MET A 73 4.43 -13.10 6.80
C MET A 73 5.08 -11.90 7.47
N LYS A 74 6.41 -11.88 7.53
CA LYS A 74 7.16 -10.65 7.75
C LYS A 74 7.12 -9.83 6.45
N LEU A 75 6.90 -8.54 6.57
CA LEU A 75 7.02 -7.57 5.50
C LEU A 75 8.23 -6.65 5.74
N ILE A 76 9.06 -6.49 4.72
CA ILE A 76 10.03 -5.40 4.64
C ILE A 76 9.64 -4.54 3.44
N SER A 77 9.30 -3.30 3.70
CA SER A 77 8.95 -2.31 2.68
C SER A 77 10.07 -1.29 2.55
N ARG A 78 10.37 -0.90 1.31
CA ARG A 78 11.36 0.12 0.96
C ARG A 78 10.71 1.17 0.09
N TRP A 79 11.04 2.44 0.30
CA TRP A 79 10.72 3.56 -0.58
C TRP A 79 11.97 4.42 -0.80
N VAL A 80 12.07 5.05 -1.97
CA VAL A 80 13.18 5.96 -2.30
C VAL A 80 12.63 7.35 -2.58
N TYR A 81 13.03 8.33 -1.79
CA TYR A 81 12.67 9.73 -1.99
C TYR A 81 13.67 10.37 -2.96
N ILE A 82 13.29 10.43 -4.25
CA ILE A 82 14.18 10.83 -5.35
C ILE A 82 14.71 12.25 -5.17
N GLU A 83 13.83 13.20 -4.83
CA GLU A 83 14.19 14.60 -4.62
C GLU A 83 14.98 14.85 -3.34
N ASP A 84 14.95 13.89 -2.40
CA ASP A 84 15.68 13.94 -1.13
C ASP A 84 16.97 13.12 -1.22
N ASN A 85 17.75 13.38 -2.27
CA ASN A 85 19.04 12.74 -2.55
C ASN A 85 18.97 11.20 -2.46
N PHE A 86 17.92 10.60 -3.03
CA PHE A 86 17.68 9.15 -3.00
C PHE A 86 17.64 8.55 -1.60
N ARG A 87 17.17 9.31 -0.59
CA ARG A 87 17.00 8.80 0.77
C ARG A 87 16.07 7.58 0.75
N GLU A 88 16.54 6.49 1.32
CA GLU A 88 15.78 5.27 1.47
C GLU A 88 15.04 5.24 2.82
N LEU A 89 13.78 4.84 2.80
CA LEU A 89 13.01 4.53 3.99
C LEU A 89 12.69 3.04 3.99
N TYR A 90 13.03 2.35 5.10
CA TYR A 90 12.66 0.97 5.32
C TYR A 90 11.66 0.87 6.47
N ARG A 91 10.57 0.14 6.26
CA ARG A 91 9.65 -0.24 7.34
C ARG A 91 9.48 -1.74 7.41
N ASN A 92 9.62 -2.26 8.62
CA ASN A 92 9.46 -3.67 8.93
C ASN A 92 8.12 -3.87 9.63
N GLY A 93 7.39 -4.91 9.26
CA GLY A 93 6.13 -5.24 9.90
C GLY A 93 5.77 -6.70 9.76
N THR A 94 4.60 -7.04 10.29
CA THR A 94 4.01 -8.38 10.18
C THR A 94 2.63 -8.25 9.55
N VAL A 95 2.40 -9.06 8.51
CA VAL A 95 1.11 -9.24 7.86
C VAL A 95 0.53 -10.56 8.38
N SER A 96 -0.58 -10.50 9.12
CA SER A 96 -1.22 -11.68 9.72
C SER A 96 -2.68 -11.77 9.33
N ARG A 97 -3.17 -12.98 9.06
CA ARG A 97 -4.57 -13.18 8.67
C ARG A 97 -5.50 -12.67 9.75
N ALA A 98 -6.52 -11.91 9.36
CA ALA A 98 -7.48 -11.35 10.31
C ALA A 98 -8.29 -12.47 10.98
N ALA A 99 -8.56 -12.32 12.28
CA ALA A 99 -9.35 -13.28 13.02
C ALA A 99 -10.74 -13.45 12.38
N GLY A 100 -11.14 -14.71 12.13
CA GLY A 100 -12.41 -15.03 11.50
C GLY A 100 -12.45 -14.86 9.98
N ALA A 101 -11.33 -14.55 9.31
CA ALA A 101 -11.28 -14.45 7.86
C ALA A 101 -11.43 -15.81 7.14
N GLY A 102 -11.17 -16.93 7.82
CA GLY A 102 -11.19 -18.25 7.19
C GLY A 102 -10.12 -18.36 6.11
N SER A 103 -10.50 -18.81 4.92
CA SER A 103 -9.63 -18.86 3.72
C SER A 103 -9.36 -17.48 3.10
N ALA A 104 -10.18 -16.48 3.42
CA ALA A 104 -10.15 -15.18 2.76
C ALA A 104 -8.83 -14.46 3.06
N SER A 105 -8.25 -13.85 2.02
CA SER A 105 -6.99 -13.10 2.08
C SER A 105 -7.15 -11.71 2.69
N ARG A 106 -7.88 -11.65 3.81
CA ARG A 106 -8.01 -10.46 4.65
C ARG A 106 -6.94 -10.52 5.72
N PHE A 107 -5.91 -9.70 5.57
CA PHE A 107 -4.84 -9.59 6.55
C PHE A 107 -4.88 -8.25 7.27
N ASN A 108 -4.13 -8.20 8.35
CA ASN A 108 -3.81 -7.04 9.16
C ASN A 108 -2.29 -6.83 9.07
N LEU A 109 -1.87 -5.63 8.70
CA LEU A 109 -0.48 -5.21 8.73
C LEU A 109 -0.23 -4.36 9.99
N VAL A 110 0.78 -4.76 10.76
CA VAL A 110 1.30 -3.98 11.89
C VAL A 110 2.77 -3.72 11.64
N PHE A 111 3.15 -2.44 11.56
CA PHE A 111 4.55 -2.06 11.47
C PHE A 111 5.20 -1.99 12.85
N ASN A 112 6.48 -2.36 12.94
CA ASN A 112 7.24 -2.41 14.19
C ASN A 112 7.43 -1.03 14.83
N ASP A 113 7.47 0.03 14.01
CA ASP A 113 7.57 1.43 14.46
C ASP A 113 6.21 2.00 14.92
N GLU A 114 5.10 1.33 14.59
CA GLU A 114 3.73 1.72 14.93
C GLU A 114 2.91 0.52 15.47
N PRO A 115 3.34 -0.14 16.57
CA PRO A 115 2.77 -1.42 17.00
C PRO A 115 1.29 -1.37 17.42
N ASN A 116 0.78 -0.17 17.71
CA ASN A 116 -0.62 0.05 18.10
C ASN A 116 -1.54 0.35 16.91
N ARG A 117 -0.99 0.39 15.70
CA ARG A 117 -1.74 0.70 14.49
C ARG A 117 -1.89 -0.55 13.64
N ASN A 118 -3.13 -0.91 13.38
CA ASN A 118 -3.49 -2.02 12.51
C ASN A 118 -4.01 -1.46 11.18
N ILE A 119 -3.37 -1.87 10.09
CA ILE A 119 -3.70 -1.46 8.72
C ILE A 119 -4.39 -2.64 8.04
N ASN A 120 -5.58 -2.42 7.49
CA ASN A 120 -6.25 -3.44 6.69
C ASN A 120 -5.39 -3.75 5.46
N TYR A 121 -5.05 -5.02 5.24
CA TYR A 121 -4.14 -5.43 4.18
C TYR A 121 -4.78 -6.60 3.41
N HIS A 122 -5.59 -6.28 2.41
CA HIS A 122 -6.37 -7.28 1.69
C HIS A 122 -5.72 -7.58 0.35
N ILE A 123 -5.46 -8.86 0.07
CA ILE A 123 -5.03 -9.29 -1.27
C ILE A 123 -6.30 -9.56 -2.06
N LEU A 124 -6.60 -8.66 -2.98
CA LEU A 124 -7.82 -8.69 -3.80
C LEU A 124 -7.72 -9.76 -4.90
N ALA A 125 -6.56 -9.84 -5.53
CA ALA A 125 -6.26 -10.81 -6.57
C ALA A 125 -4.75 -10.99 -6.69
N THR A 126 -4.30 -12.22 -6.91
CA THR A 126 -2.91 -12.50 -7.29
C THR A 126 -2.84 -13.81 -8.07
N ASN A 127 -1.87 -13.92 -8.95
CA ASN A 127 -1.49 -15.21 -9.54
C ASN A 127 -0.11 -15.69 -9.08
N TYR A 128 0.43 -15.12 -8.00
CA TYR A 128 1.73 -15.42 -7.38
C TYR A 128 2.97 -15.07 -8.21
N TYR A 129 2.91 -15.24 -9.53
CA TYR A 129 4.09 -15.21 -10.40
C TYR A 129 4.28 -13.90 -11.17
N SER A 130 3.24 -13.09 -11.30
CA SER A 130 3.31 -11.86 -12.10
C SER A 130 2.72 -10.65 -11.40
N PHE A 131 1.53 -10.76 -10.80
CA PHE A 131 0.86 -9.61 -10.20
C PHE A 131 0.23 -9.90 -8.84
N SER A 132 0.04 -8.84 -8.06
CA SER A 132 -0.81 -8.83 -6.87
C SER A 132 -1.49 -7.47 -6.73
N LEU A 133 -2.79 -7.46 -6.44
CA LEU A 133 -3.53 -6.26 -6.07
C LEU A 133 -3.77 -6.28 -4.57
N VAL A 134 -3.23 -5.27 -3.89
CA VAL A 134 -3.38 -5.09 -2.45
C VAL A 134 -4.20 -3.84 -2.19
N TRP A 135 -5.11 -3.91 -1.22
CA TRP A 135 -5.98 -2.80 -0.86
C TRP A 135 -6.14 -2.68 0.66
N SER A 136 -6.17 -1.44 1.13
CA SER A 136 -6.53 -1.05 2.48
C SER A 136 -7.76 -0.17 2.45
N CYS A 137 -8.67 -0.35 3.40
CA CYS A 137 -9.79 0.55 3.56
C CYS A 137 -10.27 0.63 4.99
N HIS A 138 -10.47 1.86 5.48
CA HIS A 138 -11.07 2.13 6.78
C HIS A 138 -12.24 3.10 6.62
N ASN A 139 -13.40 2.74 7.18
CA ASN A 139 -14.51 3.68 7.33
C ASN A 139 -14.13 4.74 8.37
N ILE A 140 -14.24 6.02 8.01
CA ILE A 140 -13.88 7.15 8.88
C ILE A 140 -15.11 7.93 9.39
N GLY A 141 -16.30 7.38 9.19
CA GLY A 141 -17.58 8.01 9.54
C GLY A 141 -18.12 8.92 8.43
N GLY A 142 -19.35 9.41 8.60
CA GLY A 142 -19.99 10.30 7.62
C GLY A 142 -20.24 9.68 6.25
N GLY A 143 -20.21 8.35 6.13
CA GLY A 143 -20.29 7.65 4.85
C GLY A 143 -19.04 7.82 3.98
N GLN A 144 -17.87 8.03 4.60
CA GLN A 144 -16.59 8.16 3.92
C GLN A 144 -15.62 7.04 4.29
N SER A 145 -14.69 6.77 3.39
CA SER A 145 -13.60 5.80 3.55
C SER A 145 -12.24 6.45 3.32
N ASN A 146 -11.23 5.90 3.99
CA ASN A 146 -9.83 6.15 3.75
C ASN A 146 -9.22 4.90 3.11
N GLU A 147 -8.70 5.01 1.90
CA GLU A 147 -8.30 3.87 1.07
C GLU A 147 -6.85 4.00 0.56
N ASP A 148 -6.11 2.90 0.61
CA ASP A 148 -4.82 2.71 -0.05
C ASP A 148 -4.92 1.55 -1.03
N ALA A 149 -4.19 1.60 -2.13
CA ALA A 149 -4.10 0.49 -3.07
C ALA A 149 -2.71 0.39 -3.68
N TRP A 150 -2.29 -0.84 -3.97
CA TRP A 150 -1.05 -1.15 -4.66
C TRP A 150 -1.31 -2.22 -5.71
N VAL A 151 -0.87 -1.95 -6.94
CA VAL A 151 -0.70 -2.94 -8.00
C VAL A 151 0.77 -3.31 -8.00
N LEU A 152 1.06 -4.57 -7.72
CA LEU A 152 2.41 -5.09 -7.56
C LEU A 152 2.78 -5.99 -8.73
N SER A 153 4.05 -5.99 -9.10
CA SER A 153 4.66 -6.85 -10.12
C SER A 153 5.79 -7.69 -9.53
N LYS A 154 6.04 -8.89 -10.06
CA LYS A 154 7.23 -9.69 -9.72
C LYS A 154 8.52 -9.20 -10.36
N VAL A 155 8.43 -8.34 -11.37
CA VAL A 155 9.59 -7.71 -12.02
C VAL A 155 9.50 -6.19 -11.91
N PRO A 156 10.61 -5.46 -11.81
CA PRO A 156 10.59 -4.01 -11.59
C PRO A 156 9.94 -3.24 -12.75
N ASN A 157 10.24 -3.63 -13.99
CA ASN A 157 9.75 -2.96 -15.19
C ASN A 157 9.13 -4.01 -16.13
N PRO A 158 7.88 -4.45 -15.89
CA PRO A 158 7.18 -5.33 -16.83
C PRO A 158 6.88 -4.57 -18.14
N ASP A 159 6.67 -5.30 -19.24
CA ASP A 159 6.12 -4.69 -20.46
C ASP A 159 4.74 -4.10 -20.14
N ALA A 160 4.56 -2.81 -20.38
CA ALA A 160 3.37 -2.10 -19.91
C ALA A 160 2.10 -2.56 -20.62
N ASP A 161 2.17 -2.81 -21.93
CA ASP A 161 1.00 -3.20 -22.72
C ASP A 161 0.58 -4.63 -22.38
N GLU A 162 1.54 -5.55 -22.23
CA GLU A 162 1.25 -6.90 -21.77
C GLU A 162 0.72 -6.91 -20.34
N PHE A 163 1.38 -6.20 -19.42
CA PHE A 163 0.98 -6.19 -18.01
C PHE A 163 -0.43 -5.62 -17.85
N GLU A 164 -0.75 -4.51 -18.52
CA GLU A 164 -2.12 -3.94 -18.51
C GLU A 164 -3.17 -4.88 -19.08
N GLN A 165 -2.86 -5.66 -20.12
CA GLN A 165 -3.78 -6.68 -20.64
C GLN A 165 -4.10 -7.74 -19.57
N TYR A 166 -3.12 -8.10 -18.73
CA TYR A 166 -3.31 -9.08 -17.67
C TYR A 166 -4.00 -8.52 -16.42
N VAL A 167 -3.61 -7.32 -15.97
CA VAL A 167 -4.06 -6.77 -14.68
C VAL A 167 -5.24 -5.81 -14.80
N GLY A 168 -5.54 -5.32 -16.01
CA GLY A 168 -6.49 -4.24 -16.23
C GLY A 168 -7.90 -4.56 -15.74
N GLU A 169 -8.40 -5.77 -16.01
CA GLU A 169 -9.73 -6.18 -15.54
C GLU A 169 -9.82 -6.26 -14.01
N TYR A 170 -8.74 -6.64 -13.34
CA TYR A 170 -8.68 -6.66 -11.88
C TYR A 170 -8.63 -5.24 -11.31
N ILE A 171 -7.87 -4.34 -11.95
CA ILE A 171 -7.86 -2.92 -11.58
C ILE A 171 -9.27 -2.35 -11.70
N ASP A 172 -9.94 -2.50 -12.84
CA ASP A 172 -11.25 -1.88 -13.08
C ASP A 172 -12.36 -2.49 -12.20
N ARG A 173 -12.18 -3.74 -11.78
CA ARG A 173 -13.12 -4.43 -10.89
C ARG A 173 -13.03 -3.96 -9.45
N TYR A 174 -11.82 -3.68 -8.96
CA TYR A 174 -11.58 -3.47 -7.53
C TYR A 174 -11.12 -2.06 -7.17
N LEU A 175 -10.49 -1.34 -8.09
CA LEU A 175 -9.83 -0.08 -7.83
C LEU A 175 -10.40 1.03 -8.72
N VAL A 176 -10.17 2.28 -8.33
CA VAL A 176 -10.49 3.48 -9.10
C VAL A 176 -9.26 3.87 -9.89
N ARG A 177 -9.23 3.49 -11.17
CA ARG A 177 -8.05 3.61 -12.03
C ARG A 177 -7.49 5.03 -12.10
N GLU A 178 -8.36 6.03 -12.08
CA GLU A 178 -7.98 7.45 -12.17
C GLU A 178 -7.14 7.91 -10.97
N ASN A 179 -7.23 7.20 -9.85
CA ASN A 179 -6.46 7.49 -8.64
C ASN A 179 -5.15 6.71 -8.57
N LEU A 180 -4.90 5.78 -9.51
CA LEU A 180 -3.65 5.04 -9.58
C LEU A 180 -2.61 5.84 -10.37
N ARG A 181 -1.48 6.17 -9.73
CA ARG A 181 -0.29 6.64 -10.45
C ARG A 181 0.68 5.49 -10.71
N GLY A 182 1.46 5.59 -11.78
CA GLY A 182 2.62 4.71 -12.02
C GLY A 182 3.76 5.02 -11.07
N THR A 183 4.47 3.99 -10.63
CA THR A 183 5.66 4.09 -9.78
C THR A 183 6.91 3.86 -10.62
N VAL A 184 7.91 4.73 -10.46
CA VAL A 184 9.20 4.58 -11.14
C VAL A 184 9.99 3.44 -10.49
N GLN A 185 10.56 2.56 -11.31
CA GLN A 185 11.31 1.38 -10.88
C GLN A 185 12.60 1.20 -11.68
N GLY A 186 13.54 0.41 -11.15
CA GLY A 186 14.79 0.05 -11.83
C GLY A 186 16.02 0.83 -11.37
N PHE A 187 17.18 0.18 -11.42
CA PHE A 187 18.43 0.67 -10.81
C PHE A 187 18.84 2.08 -11.27
N GLU A 188 18.71 2.37 -12.57
CA GLU A 188 19.11 3.66 -13.17
C GLU A 188 18.32 4.85 -12.61
N HIS A 189 17.10 4.62 -12.14
CA HIS A 189 16.23 5.65 -11.57
C HIS A 189 16.19 5.62 -10.05
N CYS A 190 16.57 4.49 -9.45
CA CYS A 190 16.39 4.22 -8.03
C CYS A 190 17.67 4.34 -7.21
N THR A 191 18.78 4.72 -7.84
CA THR A 191 20.07 4.92 -7.19
C THR A 191 20.65 6.25 -7.63
N GLY A 192 21.20 7.04 -6.70
CA GLY A 192 21.86 8.32 -6.99
C GLY A 192 23.20 8.19 -7.73
N ILE A 193 23.40 7.09 -8.45
CA ILE A 193 24.65 6.70 -9.10
C ILE A 193 24.58 7.11 -10.58
N GLY A 194 24.14 8.34 -10.85
CA GLY A 194 24.22 9.00 -12.14
C GLY A 194 25.29 10.09 -12.09
N GLU A 195 26.28 10.01 -13.00
CA GLU A 195 27.46 10.88 -13.18
C GLU A 195 28.73 10.57 -12.37
N THR A 196 29.17 9.30 -12.27
CA THR A 196 30.60 9.01 -12.01
C THR A 196 31.11 7.75 -12.70
N LEU A 197 30.86 7.64 -14.01
CA LEU A 197 31.66 6.80 -14.92
C LEU A 197 31.94 7.57 -16.21
#